data_AF-H2AP56-F1
#
_entry.id   AF-H2AP56-F1
#
_cell.length_a   1.000
_cell.length_b   1.000
_cell.length_c   1.000
_cell.angle_alpha   90.00
_cell.angle_beta   90.00
_cell.angle_gamma   90.00
#
_symmetry.space_group_name_H-M   'P 1'
#
loop_
_entity.id
_entity.type
_entity.pdbx_description
1 polymer ?
#
loop_
_entity_poly.entity_id
_entity_poly.type
_entity_poly.pdbx_seq_one_letter_code
_entity_poly.pdbx_strand_id
1 'polypeptide(L)'
;MNILKRFLLQRSFGTFHPIHREWRIIESKRIAKKPAYRIGDPKPLYIPKKVAEFPDYKYGEPSVFKQSKKGLYGGSFIQFGHSISESKNKVKRRWLPNIVRKELWSEALNRRIRIKLTAKVLRTISKEGGIDNYLIKDKSARIKELGPTGWKLRYRVMQKLEQNKGHLRQGNHNKEMRDEVLRKF
;
A
#
# COMPACT_ATOMS: atom_id res chain seq x y z
N MET A 1 -19.43 51.90 -42.20
CA MET A 1 -18.45 51.07 -42.92
C MET A 1 -17.63 50.28 -41.91
N ASN A 2 -17.99 49.00 -41.72
CA ASN A 2 -17.15 48.00 -41.05
C ASN A 2 -15.98 47.65 -41.96
N ILE A 3 -14.74 47.56 -41.45
CA ILE A 3 -13.71 46.62 -41.92
C ILE A 3 -12.76 46.27 -40.75
N LEU A 4 -13.02 45.09 -40.19
CA LEU A 4 -12.08 44.02 -39.80
C LEU A 4 -10.95 44.32 -38.78
N LYS A 5 -11.27 44.16 -37.49
CA LYS A 5 -10.32 43.50 -36.56
C LYS A 5 -10.38 41.99 -36.82
N ARG A 6 -9.33 41.43 -37.42
CA ARG A 6 -9.10 39.97 -37.46
C ARG A 6 -8.96 39.46 -36.02
N PHE A 7 -10.03 38.88 -35.48
CA PHE A 7 -9.92 37.98 -34.34
C PHE A 7 -9.12 36.76 -34.79
N LEU A 8 -7.83 36.74 -34.45
CA LEU A 8 -7.07 35.50 -34.45
C LEU A 8 -7.66 34.63 -33.33
N LEU A 9 -8.51 33.68 -33.72
CA LEU A 9 -8.88 32.54 -32.90
C LEU A 9 -7.61 31.73 -32.63
N GLN A 10 -6.88 32.09 -31.58
CA GLN A 10 -5.90 31.22 -30.96
C GLN A 10 -6.66 29.97 -30.52
N ARG A 11 -6.41 28.84 -31.20
CA ARG A 11 -6.91 27.53 -30.80
C ARG A 11 -6.43 27.29 -29.36
N SER A 12 -7.34 27.31 -28.39
CA SER A 12 -7.03 26.92 -27.03
C SER A 12 -6.68 25.43 -27.02
N PHE A 13 -5.42 25.09 -26.73
CA PHE A 13 -5.06 23.74 -26.33
C PHE A 13 -5.83 23.43 -25.03
N GLY A 14 -6.86 22.60 -25.12
CA GLY A 14 -7.67 22.21 -23.97
C GLY A 14 -6.79 21.53 -22.92
N THR A 15 -6.78 22.06 -21.69
CA THR A 15 -6.17 21.42 -20.52
C THR A 15 -7.03 20.25 -20.04
N PHE A 16 -7.16 19.20 -20.85
CA PHE A 16 -7.61 17.90 -20.33
C PHE A 16 -6.57 17.43 -19.33
N HIS A 17 -6.77 17.72 -18.04
CA HIS A 17 -5.98 17.11 -16.99
C HIS A 17 -6.17 15.60 -17.11
N PRO A 18 -5.10 14.79 -17.21
CA PRO A 18 -5.26 13.36 -17.19
C PRO A 18 -6.02 13.01 -15.91
N ILE A 19 -7.04 12.14 -16.01
CA ILE A 19 -7.78 11.66 -14.85
C ILE A 19 -6.77 10.87 -14.00
N HIS A 20 -6.14 11.56 -13.06
CA HIS A 20 -5.20 10.95 -12.15
C HIS A 20 -5.94 9.92 -11.32
N ARG A 21 -5.27 8.81 -11.05
CA ARG A 21 -5.82 7.80 -10.15
C ARG A 21 -6.00 8.40 -8.77
N GLU A 22 -7.23 8.38 -8.27
CA GLU A 22 -7.54 8.78 -6.90
C GLU A 22 -7.69 7.57 -5.97
N TRP A 23 -7.35 7.75 -4.69
CA TRP A 23 -7.58 6.77 -3.63
C TRP A 23 -8.73 7.22 -2.71
N ARG A 24 -9.77 7.85 -3.29
CA ARG A 24 -10.91 8.44 -2.56
C ARG A 24 -11.52 7.50 -1.52
N ILE A 25 -11.75 6.23 -1.85
CA ILE A 25 -12.35 5.24 -0.94
C ILE A 25 -11.45 4.95 0.28
N ILE A 26 -10.13 5.07 0.12
CA ILE A 26 -9.15 4.80 1.16
C ILE A 26 -8.93 6.06 2.01
N GLU A 27 -8.74 7.21 1.36
CA GLU A 27 -8.40 8.47 2.01
C GLU A 27 -9.57 9.11 2.76
N SER A 28 -10.80 8.94 2.25
CA SER A 28 -11.99 9.46 2.92
C SER A 28 -12.27 8.81 4.28
N LYS A 29 -11.60 7.69 4.59
CA LYS A 29 -11.80 7.00 5.86
C LYS A 29 -11.22 7.79 7.03
N ARG A 30 -12.06 8.04 8.03
CA ARG A 30 -11.68 8.64 9.31
C ARG A 30 -11.64 7.57 10.40
N ILE A 31 -10.65 7.65 11.27
CA ILE A 31 -10.44 6.75 12.42
C ILE A 31 -10.43 7.61 13.68
N ALA A 32 -10.98 7.10 14.77
CA ALA A 32 -10.90 7.77 16.06
C ALA A 32 -9.44 7.95 16.47
N LYS A 33 -9.03 9.19 16.76
CA LYS A 33 -7.68 9.48 17.26
C LYS A 33 -7.58 8.94 18.68
N LYS A 34 -6.57 8.12 18.95
CA LYS A 34 -6.29 7.62 20.30
C LYS A 34 -5.72 8.77 21.14
N PRO A 35 -6.17 8.98 22.39
CA PRO A 35 -5.52 9.93 23.28
C PRO A 35 -4.10 9.46 23.60
N ALA A 36 -3.18 10.40 23.74
CA ALA A 36 -1.81 10.09 24.14
C ALA A 36 -1.76 9.88 25.66
N TYR A 37 -1.54 8.64 26.08
CA TYR A 37 -1.41 8.29 27.50
C TYR A 37 0.02 8.53 27.98
N ARG A 38 0.16 9.19 29.12
CA ARG A 38 1.42 9.33 29.85
C ARG A 38 1.45 8.34 31.01
N ILE A 39 2.65 8.08 31.52
CA ILE A 39 2.82 7.30 32.74
C ILE A 39 2.21 8.11 33.89
N GLY A 40 1.21 7.56 34.58
CA GLY A 40 0.51 8.20 35.70
C GLY A 40 -0.92 8.65 35.41
N ASP A 41 -1.34 8.74 34.13
CA ASP A 41 -2.73 9.05 33.79
C ASP A 41 -3.68 7.94 34.28
N PRO A 42 -4.96 8.27 34.61
CA PRO A 42 -5.94 7.25 34.95
C PRO A 42 -6.16 6.30 33.78
N LYS A 43 -6.25 5.00 34.09
CA LYS A 43 -6.49 3.95 33.09
C LYS A 43 -7.85 4.13 32.42
N PRO A 44 -7.98 3.88 31.11
CA PRO A 44 -9.29 3.88 30.47
C PRO A 44 -10.14 2.71 30.97
N LEU A 45 -11.47 2.85 30.86
CA LEU A 45 -12.44 1.84 31.30
C LEU A 45 -12.20 0.46 30.68
N TYR A 46 -11.74 0.43 29.43
CA TYR A 46 -11.47 -0.82 28.72
C TYR A 46 -10.06 -0.82 28.11
N ILE A 47 -9.24 -1.77 28.55
CA ILE A 47 -7.89 -2.03 28.04
C ILE A 47 -7.89 -3.41 27.35
N PRO A 48 -7.41 -3.52 26.09
CA PRO A 48 -7.29 -4.82 25.44
C PRO A 48 -6.28 -5.70 26.19
N LYS A 49 -6.62 -6.98 26.38
CA LYS A 49 -5.75 -7.94 27.09
C LYS A 49 -4.39 -8.16 26.42
N LYS A 50 -4.32 -8.02 25.09
CA LYS A 50 -3.11 -8.22 24.30
C LYS A 50 -2.61 -6.89 23.74
N VAL A 51 -1.30 -6.70 23.78
CA VAL A 51 -0.64 -5.56 23.14
C VAL A 51 -0.75 -5.71 21.62
N ALA A 52 -0.85 -4.57 20.91
CA ALA A 52 -0.89 -4.58 19.46
C ALA A 52 0.46 -5.02 18.88
N GLU A 53 0.48 -6.15 18.17
CA GLU A 53 1.69 -6.69 17.51
C GLU A 53 2.19 -5.83 16.34
N PHE A 54 1.29 -5.04 15.74
CA PHE A 54 1.57 -4.27 14.52
C PHE A 54 1.28 -2.79 14.76
N PRO A 55 2.01 -1.89 14.09
CA PRO A 55 1.71 -0.47 14.13
C PRO A 55 0.35 -0.17 13.49
N ASP A 56 -0.33 0.85 14.00
CA ASP A 56 -1.60 1.32 13.45
C ASP A 56 -1.43 1.75 11.98
N TYR A 57 -2.30 1.24 11.12
CA TYR A 57 -2.31 1.63 9.71
C TYR A 57 -3.07 2.94 9.54
N LYS A 58 -2.45 3.94 8.89
CA LYS A 58 -3.01 5.31 8.72
C LYS A 58 -4.45 5.34 8.20
N TYR A 59 -4.78 4.48 7.24
CA TYR A 59 -6.11 4.42 6.62
C TYR A 59 -7.01 3.34 7.22
N GLY A 60 -6.51 2.56 8.18
CA GLY A 60 -7.27 1.52 8.88
C GLY A 60 -7.83 0.44 7.95
N GLU A 61 -8.81 -0.32 8.45
CA GLU A 61 -9.37 -1.44 7.69
C GLU A 61 -10.43 -0.99 6.66
N PRO A 62 -10.52 -1.56 5.46
CA PRO A 62 -11.54 -1.15 4.50
C PRO A 62 -12.96 -1.49 5.03
N SER A 63 -13.86 -0.50 5.03
CA SER A 63 -15.27 -0.69 5.40
C SER A 63 -16.08 -1.30 4.25
N VAL A 64 -15.82 -0.83 3.04
CA VAL A 64 -16.36 -1.36 1.78
C VAL A 64 -15.45 -2.43 1.19
N PHE A 65 -16.05 -3.39 0.48
CA PHE A 65 -15.32 -4.50 -0.14
C PHE A 65 -14.32 -5.17 0.83
N LYS A 66 -14.83 -5.65 1.98
CA LYS A 66 -14.05 -6.26 3.07
C LYS A 66 -13.17 -7.43 2.62
N GLN A 67 -13.49 -8.06 1.49
CA GLN A 67 -12.64 -9.05 0.84
C GLN A 67 -11.21 -8.51 0.59
N SER A 68 -11.08 -7.23 0.23
CA SER A 68 -9.79 -6.57 -0.03
C SER A 68 -8.86 -6.55 1.18
N LYS A 69 -9.41 -6.57 2.42
CA LYS A 69 -8.63 -6.62 3.67
C LYS A 69 -7.64 -7.79 3.70
N LYS A 70 -7.98 -8.93 3.07
CA LYS A 70 -7.26 -10.21 3.16
C LYS A 70 -6.07 -10.34 2.19
N GLY A 71 -5.81 -9.38 1.31
CA GLY A 71 -4.79 -9.52 0.27
C GLY A 71 -4.29 -8.19 -0.27
N LEU A 72 -3.57 -8.22 -1.40
CA LEU A 72 -3.05 -7.01 -2.06
C LEU A 72 -3.90 -6.68 -3.29
N TYR A 73 -4.81 -5.74 -3.11
CA TYR A 73 -5.74 -5.30 -4.15
C TYR A 73 -5.26 -4.05 -4.89
N GLY A 74 -4.18 -3.43 -4.40
CA GLY A 74 -3.53 -2.30 -5.05
C GLY A 74 -4.45 -1.10 -5.18
N GLY A 75 -5.35 -0.88 -4.21
CA GLY A 75 -6.39 0.16 -4.25
C GLY A 75 -7.50 -0.07 -5.28
N SER A 76 -7.68 -1.30 -5.78
CA SER A 76 -8.79 -1.66 -6.68
C SER A 76 -9.98 -2.13 -5.87
N PHE A 77 -11.13 -1.49 -6.08
CA PHE A 77 -12.39 -1.83 -5.41
C PHE A 77 -13.42 -2.32 -6.42
N ILE A 78 -14.52 -2.89 -5.92
CA ILE A 78 -15.68 -3.20 -6.74
C ILE A 78 -16.33 -1.90 -7.23
N GLN A 79 -16.69 -1.83 -8.51
CA GLN A 79 -17.46 -0.73 -9.07
C GLN A 79 -18.90 -1.20 -9.27
N PHE A 80 -19.85 -0.31 -9.04
CA PHE A 80 -21.27 -0.53 -9.32
C PHE A 80 -21.75 0.45 -10.39
N GLY A 81 -22.73 0.04 -11.19
CA GLY A 81 -23.31 0.85 -12.24
C GLY A 81 -24.38 0.08 -13.00
N HIS A 82 -24.59 0.41 -14.27
CA HIS A 82 -25.67 -0.16 -15.06
C HIS A 82 -25.14 -0.85 -16.34
N SER A 83 -25.76 -1.96 -16.71
CA SER A 83 -25.78 -2.46 -18.08
C SER A 83 -26.87 -1.68 -18.81
N ILE A 84 -26.54 -1.13 -19.96
CA ILE A 84 -27.47 -0.32 -20.77
C ILE A 84 -27.75 -1.11 -22.04
N SER A 85 -29.02 -1.42 -22.30
CA SER A 85 -29.43 -2.04 -23.57
C SER A 85 -29.41 -1.01 -24.70
N GLU A 86 -29.54 -1.47 -25.95
CA GLU A 86 -29.72 -0.60 -27.11
C GLU A 86 -30.92 0.35 -26.93
N SER A 87 -32.04 -0.16 -26.42
CA SER A 87 -33.23 0.63 -26.03
C SER A 87 -33.03 1.48 -24.76
N LYS A 88 -31.80 1.60 -24.25
CA LYS A 88 -31.41 2.38 -23.05
C LYS A 88 -32.03 1.90 -21.73
N ASN A 89 -32.48 0.64 -21.66
CA ASN A 89 -32.93 0.05 -20.41
C ASN A 89 -31.73 -0.16 -19.46
N LYS A 90 -31.83 0.33 -18.23
CA LYS A 90 -30.72 0.33 -17.25
C LYS A 90 -30.93 -0.77 -16.22
N VAL A 91 -30.04 -1.77 -16.23
CA VAL A 91 -30.04 -2.87 -15.25
C VAL A 91 -28.81 -2.76 -14.35
N LYS A 92 -28.99 -2.82 -13.02
CA LYS A 92 -27.87 -2.72 -12.07
C LYS A 92 -26.88 -3.88 -12.28
N ARG A 93 -25.58 -3.57 -12.32
CA ARG A 93 -24.49 -4.53 -12.39
C ARG A 93 -23.29 -4.08 -11.54
N ARG A 94 -22.32 -4.98 -11.41
CA ARG A 94 -21.05 -4.71 -10.73
C ARG A 94 -19.86 -5.18 -11.56
N TRP A 95 -18.73 -4.51 -11.40
CA TRP A 95 -17.45 -4.89 -12.00
C TRP A 95 -16.46 -5.23 -10.90
N LEU A 96 -16.03 -6.49 -10.89
CA LEU A 96 -15.02 -6.98 -9.96
C LEU A 96 -13.63 -6.80 -10.57
N PRO A 97 -12.61 -6.47 -9.75
CA PRO A 97 -11.23 -6.56 -10.23
C PRO A 97 -10.86 -8.02 -10.50
N ASN A 98 -9.93 -8.25 -11.43
CA ASN A 98 -9.40 -9.59 -11.70
C ASN A 98 -8.52 -10.06 -10.53
N ILE A 99 -9.05 -10.95 -9.69
CA ILE A 99 -8.43 -11.42 -8.45
C ILE A 99 -7.89 -12.84 -8.65
N VAL A 100 -6.62 -13.04 -8.33
CA VAL A 100 -5.93 -14.33 -8.40
C VAL A 100 -5.31 -14.68 -7.05
N ARG A 101 -5.28 -15.97 -6.70
CA ARG A 101 -4.53 -16.46 -5.53
C ARG A 101 -3.17 -16.96 -6.02
N LYS A 102 -2.09 -16.37 -5.51
CA LYS A 102 -0.72 -16.75 -5.91
C LYS A 102 0.18 -16.84 -4.68
N GLU A 103 1.23 -17.62 -4.84
CA GLU A 103 2.34 -17.74 -3.90
C GLU A 103 3.52 -16.98 -4.47
N LEU A 104 4.07 -16.06 -3.69
CA LEU A 104 5.22 -15.25 -4.08
C LEU A 104 6.35 -15.48 -3.09
N TRP A 105 7.57 -15.60 -3.59
CA TRP A 105 8.77 -15.69 -2.75
C TRP A 105 9.08 -14.33 -2.13
N SER A 106 9.36 -14.31 -0.82
CA SER A 106 9.90 -13.17 -0.10
C SER A 106 11.32 -13.52 0.33
N GLU A 107 12.28 -12.74 -0.14
CA GLU A 107 13.70 -12.91 0.15
C GLU A 107 13.99 -12.53 1.60
N ALA A 108 13.43 -11.42 2.07
CA ALA A 108 13.63 -10.95 3.43
C ALA A 108 13.12 -11.96 4.46
N LEU A 109 11.97 -12.60 4.20
CA LEU A 109 11.37 -13.58 5.11
C LEU A 109 11.80 -15.02 4.82
N ASN A 110 12.57 -15.26 3.76
CA ASN A 110 13.02 -16.57 3.29
C ASN A 110 11.89 -17.62 3.17
N ARG A 111 10.72 -17.21 2.67
CA ARG A 111 9.57 -18.12 2.51
C ARG A 111 8.59 -17.64 1.45
N ARG A 112 7.75 -18.57 0.97
CA ARG A 112 6.60 -18.24 0.10
C ARG A 112 5.45 -17.65 0.90
N ILE A 113 4.81 -16.63 0.35
CA ILE A 113 3.64 -15.95 0.91
C ILE A 113 2.46 -16.19 -0.02
N ARG A 114 1.44 -16.90 0.48
CA ARG A 114 0.20 -17.17 -0.24
C ARG A 114 -0.85 -16.10 0.04
N ILE A 115 -1.19 -15.28 -0.96
CA ILE A 115 -2.13 -14.16 -0.81
C ILE A 115 -3.04 -14.00 -2.03
N LYS A 116 -4.18 -13.32 -1.83
CA LYS A 116 -5.03 -12.85 -2.94
C LYS A 116 -4.47 -11.55 -3.50
N LEU A 117 -4.35 -11.47 -4.82
CA LEU A 117 -3.75 -10.36 -5.55
C LEU A 117 -4.69 -9.93 -6.67
N THR A 118 -4.69 -8.65 -7.04
CA THR A 118 -5.23 -8.27 -8.36
C THR A 118 -4.18 -8.54 -9.44
N ALA A 119 -4.57 -8.91 -10.65
CA ALA A 119 -3.63 -9.13 -11.76
C ALA A 119 -2.72 -7.91 -12.02
N LYS A 120 -3.25 -6.69 -11.87
CA LYS A 120 -2.48 -5.43 -11.91
C LYS A 120 -1.37 -5.37 -10.85
N VAL A 121 -1.65 -5.85 -9.64
CA VAL A 121 -0.69 -5.90 -8.53
C VAL A 121 0.40 -6.93 -8.84
N LEU A 122 0.01 -8.10 -9.35
CA LEU A 122 0.98 -9.12 -9.77
C LEU A 122 1.97 -8.57 -10.82
N ARG A 123 1.45 -7.83 -11.82
CA ARG A 123 2.30 -7.16 -12.82
C ARG A 123 3.23 -6.11 -12.21
N THR A 124 2.77 -5.35 -11.20
CA THR A 124 3.62 -4.35 -10.54
C THR A 124 4.69 -4.98 -9.67
N ILE A 125 4.39 -6.09 -8.99
CA ILE A 125 5.37 -6.88 -8.24
C ILE A 125 6.46 -7.41 -9.18
N SER A 126 6.06 -7.96 -10.34
CA SER A 126 7.01 -8.42 -11.35
C SER A 126 7.88 -7.28 -11.88
N LYS A 127 7.29 -6.11 -12.12
CA LYS A 127 8.02 -4.91 -12.57
C LYS A 127 9.03 -4.40 -11.53
N GLU A 128 8.71 -4.53 -10.24
CA GLU A 128 9.57 -4.07 -9.14
C GLU A 128 10.58 -5.14 -8.68
N GLY A 129 10.56 -6.32 -9.30
CA GLY A 129 11.54 -7.38 -9.04
C GLY A 129 11.32 -8.11 -7.71
N GLY A 130 10.10 -8.19 -7.20
CA GLY A 130 9.81 -8.97 -5.99
C GLY A 130 8.73 -8.37 -5.10
N ILE A 131 8.20 -9.20 -4.20
CA ILE A 131 7.15 -8.76 -3.27
C ILE A 131 7.70 -7.79 -2.22
N ASP A 132 8.92 -8.00 -1.75
CA ASP A 132 9.51 -7.18 -0.68
C ASP A 132 9.73 -5.74 -1.15
N ASN A 133 10.27 -5.57 -2.37
CA ASN A 133 10.41 -4.27 -3.03
C ASN A 133 9.05 -3.56 -3.17
N TYR A 134 8.00 -4.31 -3.51
CA TYR A 134 6.65 -3.77 -3.58
C TYR A 134 6.14 -3.28 -2.23
N LEU A 135 6.41 -4.00 -1.14
CA LEU A 135 5.94 -3.64 0.19
C LEU A 135 6.67 -2.41 0.75
N ILE A 136 8.00 -2.36 0.57
CA ILE A 136 8.89 -1.35 1.19
C ILE A 136 8.81 0.00 0.49
N LYS A 137 8.41 0.05 -0.79
CA LYS A 137 8.37 1.29 -1.58
C LYS A 137 7.72 2.44 -0.80
N ASP A 138 8.44 3.56 -0.73
CA ASP A 138 8.11 4.62 0.22
C ASP A 138 7.05 5.62 -0.26
N LYS A 139 6.67 5.54 -1.54
CA LYS A 139 5.65 6.44 -2.11
C LYS A 139 4.34 6.37 -1.32
N SER A 140 3.77 7.51 -0.97
CA SER A 140 2.49 7.61 -0.25
C SER A 140 1.34 6.86 -0.94
N ALA A 141 1.32 6.88 -2.28
CA ALA A 141 0.43 6.09 -3.13
C ALA A 141 0.51 4.59 -2.83
N ARG A 142 1.72 4.04 -2.64
CA ARG A 142 1.90 2.62 -2.30
C ARG A 142 1.27 2.31 -0.96
N ILE A 143 1.50 3.16 0.04
CA ILE A 143 0.95 2.96 1.40
C ILE A 143 -0.58 2.90 1.35
N LYS A 144 -1.24 3.75 0.55
CA LYS A 144 -2.70 3.71 0.33
C LYS A 144 -3.16 2.39 -0.29
N GLU A 145 -2.38 1.85 -1.22
CA GLU A 145 -2.72 0.66 -2.02
C GLU A 145 -2.49 -0.69 -1.32
N LEU A 146 -1.67 -0.74 -0.26
CA LEU A 146 -1.29 -1.96 0.44
C LEU A 146 -2.46 -2.66 1.16
N GLY A 147 -3.36 -1.87 1.75
CA GLY A 147 -4.36 -2.37 2.68
C GLY A 147 -3.76 -2.93 3.99
N PRO A 148 -4.60 -3.40 4.94
CA PRO A 148 -4.12 -3.81 6.26
C PRO A 148 -3.19 -5.02 6.23
N THR A 149 -3.48 -6.03 5.40
CA THR A 149 -2.61 -7.21 5.28
C THR A 149 -1.27 -6.84 4.65
N GLY A 150 -1.28 -5.98 3.63
CA GLY A 150 -0.04 -5.46 3.03
C GLY A 150 0.78 -4.64 4.01
N TRP A 151 0.14 -3.83 4.86
CA TRP A 151 0.81 -3.08 5.92
C TRP A 151 1.49 -3.98 6.95
N LYS A 152 0.80 -5.04 7.41
CA LYS A 152 1.38 -6.04 8.31
C LYS A 152 2.56 -6.79 7.68
N LEU A 153 2.46 -7.13 6.39
CA LEU A 153 3.56 -7.76 5.66
C LEU A 153 4.75 -6.81 5.51
N ARG A 154 4.51 -5.54 5.15
CA ARG A 154 5.54 -4.50 5.10
C ARG A 154 6.27 -4.39 6.43
N TYR A 155 5.54 -4.32 7.55
CA TYR A 155 6.14 -4.28 8.88
C TYR A 155 7.04 -5.49 9.14
N ARG A 156 6.56 -6.70 8.89
CA ARG A 156 7.36 -7.93 9.08
C ARG A 156 8.64 -7.94 8.24
N VAL A 157 8.54 -7.50 6.99
CA VAL A 157 9.69 -7.41 6.08
C VAL A 157 10.69 -6.36 6.59
N MET A 158 10.24 -5.17 6.97
CA MET A 158 11.13 -4.11 7.49
C MET A 158 11.84 -4.56 8.77
N GLN A 159 11.12 -5.15 9.72
CA GLN A 159 11.69 -5.71 10.94
C GLN A 159 12.75 -6.77 10.64
N LYS A 160 12.49 -7.66 9.69
CA LYS A 160 13.46 -8.71 9.33
C LYS A 160 14.70 -8.14 8.64
N LEU A 161 14.53 -7.13 7.79
CA LEU A 161 15.66 -6.42 7.18
C LEU A 161 16.51 -5.68 8.22
N GLU A 162 15.88 -5.06 9.21
CA GLU A 162 16.59 -4.41 10.32
C GLU A 162 17.40 -5.42 11.15
N GLN A 163 16.80 -6.57 11.48
CA GLN A 163 17.50 -7.68 12.15
C GLN A 163 18.71 -8.15 11.34
N ASN A 164 18.53 -8.40 10.04
CA ASN A 164 19.60 -8.86 9.16
C ASN A 164 20.76 -7.84 9.09
N LYS A 165 20.45 -6.53 9.03
CA LYS A 165 21.47 -5.46 9.09
C LYS A 165 22.22 -5.45 10.42
N GLY A 166 21.53 -5.69 11.53
CA GLY A 166 22.16 -5.79 12.86
C GLY A 166 23.18 -6.92 12.94
N HIS A 167 22.83 -8.11 12.44
CA HIS A 167 23.75 -9.25 12.38
C HIS A 167 24.98 -8.98 11.52
N LEU A 168 24.81 -8.34 10.36
CA LEU A 168 25.92 -7.96 9.47
C LEU A 168 26.89 -6.99 10.16
N ARG A 169 26.37 -6.01 10.91
CA ARG A 169 27.19 -5.04 11.66
C ARG A 169 28.03 -5.71 12.76
N GLN A 170 27.43 -6.60 13.54
CA GLN A 170 28.15 -7.37 14.57
C GLN A 170 29.23 -8.27 13.96
N GLY A 171 28.93 -8.92 12.82
CA GLY A 171 29.90 -9.74 12.11
C GLY A 171 31.11 -8.94 11.62
N ASN A 172 30.88 -7.76 11.04
CA ASN A 172 31.96 -6.88 10.58
C ASN A 172 32.83 -6.39 11.74
N HIS A 173 32.22 -5.96 12.85
CA HIS A 173 32.94 -5.53 14.04
C HIS A 173 33.82 -6.63 14.63
N ASN A 174 33.28 -7.85 14.75
CA ASN A 174 34.05 -9.00 15.24
C ASN A 174 35.21 -9.37 14.31
N LYS A 175 35.05 -9.19 13.00
CA LYS A 175 36.11 -9.42 12.01
C LYS A 175 37.21 -8.36 12.13
N GLU A 176 36.85 -7.09 12.24
CA GLU A 176 37.79 -5.97 12.45
C GLU A 176 38.63 -6.17 13.72
N MET A 177 37.99 -6.56 14.84
CA MET A 177 38.70 -6.87 16.08
C MET A 177 39.68 -8.04 15.92
N ARG A 178 39.30 -9.10 15.19
CA ARG A 178 40.21 -10.22 14.91
C ARG A 178 41.39 -9.79 14.05
N ASP A 179 41.14 -9.02 13.00
CA ASP A 179 42.16 -8.52 12.09
C ASP A 179 43.12 -7.55 12.82
N GLU A 180 42.62 -6.72 13.75
CA GLU A 180 43.44 -5.86 14.62
C GLU A 180 44.32 -6.66 15.58
N VAL A 181 43.80 -7.72 16.19
CA VAL A 181 44.58 -8.61 17.05
C VAL A 181 45.70 -9.26 16.25
N LEU A 182 45.42 -9.76 15.04
CA LEU A 182 46.42 -10.39 14.16
C LEU A 182 47.50 -9.40 13.68
N ARG A 183 47.20 -8.11 13.53
CA ARG A 183 48.19 -7.08 13.16
C ARG A 183 49.14 -6.69 14.29
N LYS A 184 48.81 -7.04 15.54
CA LYS A 184 49.63 -6.75 16.72
C LYS A 184 50.62 -7.87 17.08
N PHE A 185 50.51 -9.02 16.43
CA PHE A 185 51.46 -10.13 16.48
C PHE A 185 52.36 -10.11 15.25
#